data_AF-A0A528FLC6-F1
#
_entry.id   AF-A0A528FLC6-F1
#
_cell.length_a   1.000
_cell.length_b   1.000
_cell.length_c   1.000
_cell.angle_alpha   90.00
_cell.angle_beta   90.00
_cell.angle_gamma   90.00
#
_symmetry.space_group_name_H-M   'P 1'
#
loop_
_entity.id
_entity.type
_entity.pdbx_description
1 polymer ?
#
loop_
_entity_poly.entity_id
_entity_poly.type
_entity_poly.pdbx_seq_one_letter_code
_entity_poly.pdbx_strand_id
1 'polypeptide(L)' 'MTRHVTFMTIDDAEHYTPRQRAEIIAAYPAHEREARAKGIPVLGSGRIFPVAEELIACEPFRLPRYWPRLGALDFGWD' A
#
# COMPACT_ATOMS: atom_id res chain seq x y z
N MET A 1 -7.66 -7.78 -32.06
CA MET A 1 -6.43 -7.32 -31.36
C MET A 1 -6.71 -7.35 -29.87
N THR A 2 -6.01 -8.19 -29.12
CA THR A 2 -6.11 -8.27 -27.66
C THR A 2 -5.24 -7.16 -27.06
N ARG A 3 -5.81 -6.33 -26.18
CA ARG A 3 -5.02 -5.35 -25.41
C ARG A 3 -4.20 -6.09 -24.35
N HIS A 4 -2.93 -5.72 -24.21
CA HIS A 4 -2.02 -6.22 -23.18
C HIS A 4 -1.53 -5.05 -22.33
N VAL A 5 -1.37 -5.28 -21.03
CA VAL A 5 -0.82 -4.31 -20.07
C VAL A 5 0.42 -4.94 -19.44
N THR A 6 1.54 -4.22 -19.49
CA THR A 6 2.79 -4.61 -18.84
C THR A 6 3.01 -3.72 -17.62
N PHE A 7 3.20 -4.32 -16.46
CA PHE A 7 3.56 -3.61 -15.23
C PHE A 7 5.08 -3.65 -15.08
N MET A 8 5.67 -2.52 -14.72
CA MET A 8 7.09 -2.40 -14.41
C MET A 8 7.25 -1.58 -13.13
N THR A 9 8.23 -1.96 -12.33
CA THR A 9 8.60 -1.36 -11.06
C THR A 9 10.03 -0.82 -11.14
N ILE A 10 10.50 -0.15 -10.08
CA ILE A 10 11.91 0.20 -9.98
C ILE A 10 12.81 -1.04 -9.97
N ASP A 11 12.31 -2.23 -9.63
CA ASP A 11 13.06 -3.50 -9.64
C ASP A 11 13.29 -4.07 -11.06
N ASP A 12 12.52 -3.62 -12.04
CA ASP A 12 12.69 -4.01 -13.46
C ASP A 12 13.72 -3.13 -14.20
N ALA A 13 14.20 -2.06 -13.57
CA ALA A 13 15.21 -1.15 -14.13
C ALA A 13 16.64 -1.67 -13.94
N GLU A 14 17.05 -2.69 -14.70
CA GLU A 14 18.33 -3.41 -14.59
C GLU A 14 19.61 -2.54 -14.58
N HIS A 15 19.53 -1.31 -15.08
CA HIS A 15 20.66 -0.35 -15.05
C HIS A 15 20.95 0.23 -13.66
N TYR A 16 20.07 0.02 -12.67
CA TYR A 16 20.32 0.42 -11.28
C TYR A 16 20.83 -0.75 -10.43
N THR A 17 21.88 -0.49 -9.65
CA THR A 17 22.28 -1.38 -8.55
C THR A 17 21.24 -1.37 -7.42
N PRO A 18 21.18 -2.41 -6.55
CA PRO A 18 20.26 -2.43 -5.41
C PRO A 18 20.42 -1.20 -4.49
N ARG A 19 21.65 -0.71 -4.35
CA ARG A 19 21.94 0.49 -3.56
C ARG A 19 21.33 1.75 -4.17
N GLN A 20 21.48 1.95 -5.48
CA GLN A 20 20.90 3.11 -6.17
C GLN A 20 19.38 3.08 -6.10
N ARG A 21 18.75 1.91 -6.22
CA ARG A 21 17.30 1.76 -6.04
C ARG A 21 16.87 2.18 -4.63
N ALA A 22 17.59 1.75 -3.61
CA ALA A 22 17.30 2.15 -2.22
C ALA A 22 17.44 3.66 -2.00
N GLU A 23 18.48 4.29 -2.57
CA GLU A 23 18.68 5.75 -2.51
C GLU A 23 17.54 6.51 -3.20
N ILE A 24 17.10 6.05 -4.38
CA ILE A 24 15.96 6.62 -5.12
C ILE A 24 14.66 6.48 -4.32
N ILE A 25 14.40 5.30 -3.76
CA ILE A 25 13.19 5.04 -2.95
C ILE A 25 13.19 5.93 -1.70
N ALA A 26 14.32 6.08 -1.03
CA ALA A 26 14.43 6.89 0.18
C ALA A 26 14.16 8.39 -0.08
N ALA A 27 14.46 8.88 -1.28
CA ALA A 27 14.24 10.26 -1.69
C ALA A 27 12.75 10.63 -1.84
N TYR A 28 11.85 9.65 -2.04
CA TYR A 28 10.42 9.93 -2.13
C TYR A 28 9.81 10.24 -0.75
N PRO A 29 8.79 11.13 -0.68
CA PRO A 29 7.96 11.30 0.52
C PRO A 29 7.40 9.95 0.98
N ALA A 30 7.34 9.71 2.29
CA ALA A 30 6.95 8.40 2.85
C ALA A 30 5.62 7.87 2.31
N HIS A 31 4.65 8.76 2.09
CA HIS A 31 3.33 8.42 1.54
C HIS A 31 3.31 8.15 0.03
N GLU A 32 4.36 8.54 -0.71
CA GLU A 32 4.49 8.31 -2.15
C GLU A 32 5.42 7.13 -2.50
N ARG A 33 6.28 6.69 -1.57
CA ARG A 33 7.32 5.68 -1.82
C ARG A 33 6.81 4.44 -2.52
N GLU A 34 5.73 3.86 -2.00
CA GLU A 34 5.17 2.62 -2.52
C GLU A 34 4.57 2.80 -3.92
N ALA A 35 3.85 3.90 -4.13
CA ALA A 35 3.27 4.23 -5.43
C ALA A 35 4.35 4.50 -6.49
N ARG A 36 5.41 5.24 -6.14
CA ARG A 36 6.50 5.58 -7.05
C ARG A 36 7.44 4.41 -7.33
N ALA A 37 7.66 3.53 -6.35
CA ALA A 37 8.57 2.39 -6.49
C ALA A 37 7.91 1.17 -7.15
N LYS A 38 6.66 0.88 -6.78
CA LYS A 38 5.96 -0.37 -7.16
C LYS A 38 4.77 -0.17 -8.09
N GLY A 39 4.36 1.09 -8.34
CA GLY A 39 3.16 1.37 -9.13
C GLY A 39 1.85 1.02 -8.41
N ILE A 40 1.86 0.95 -7.07
CA ILE A 40 0.69 0.58 -6.25
C ILE A 40 0.27 1.77 -5.38
N PRO A 41 -0.98 2.27 -5.47
CA PRO A 41 -2.05 1.85 -6.38
C PRO A 41 -1.81 2.35 -7.80
N VAL A 42 -2.13 1.52 -8.79
CA VAL A 42 -2.26 1.93 -10.19
C VAL A 42 -3.33 3.01 -10.26
N LEU A 43 -3.13 4.06 -11.06
CA LEU A 43 -4.09 5.14 -11.26
C LEU A 43 -5.51 4.55 -11.48
N GLY A 44 -6.43 4.78 -10.53
CA GLY A 44 -7.78 4.20 -10.53
C GLY A 44 -8.05 3.04 -9.56
N SER A 45 -7.05 2.54 -8.83
CA SER A 45 -7.24 1.41 -7.87
C SER A 45 -7.68 1.81 -6.46
N GLY A 46 -8.32 2.97 -6.31
CA GLY A 46 -9.25 3.17 -5.19
C GLY A 46 -8.67 3.11 -3.78
N ARG A 47 -7.45 3.63 -3.55
CA ARG A 47 -7.00 3.92 -2.18
C ARG A 47 -7.76 5.13 -1.66
N ILE A 48 -8.96 4.89 -1.12
CA ILE A 48 -9.84 5.92 -0.56
C ILE A 48 -9.27 6.48 0.74
N PHE A 49 -8.63 5.63 1.55
CA PHE A 49 -8.11 6.02 2.85
C PHE A 49 -6.66 6.51 2.76
N PRO A 50 -6.35 7.70 3.31
CA PRO A 50 -5.01 8.30 3.23
C PRO A 50 -4.02 7.70 4.23
N VAL A 51 -4.47 6.82 5.13
CA VAL A 51 -3.66 6.20 6.17
C VAL A 51 -3.15 4.85 5.70
N ALA A 52 -1.86 4.59 5.88
CA ALA A 52 -1.25 3.31 5.55
C ALA A 52 -1.65 2.23 6.57
N GLU A 53 -1.96 1.02 6.10
CA GLU A 53 -2.43 -0.08 6.95
C GLU A 53 -1.36 -0.47 7.96
N GLU A 54 -0.09 -0.43 7.57
CA GLU A 54 1.06 -0.75 8.42
C GLU A 54 1.20 0.20 9.62
N LEU A 55 0.59 1.39 9.55
CA LEU A 55 0.58 2.35 10.67
C LEU A 55 -0.51 2.06 11.70
N ILE A 56 -1.53 1.26 11.34
CA ILE A 56 -2.71 1.00 12.18
C ILE A 56 -2.93 -0.49 12.49
N ALA A 57 -2.24 -1.38 11.77
CA ALA A 57 -2.24 -2.81 12.02
C ALA A 57 -1.44 -3.15 13.28
N CYS A 58 -1.87 -4.19 14.00
CA CYS A 58 -1.15 -4.73 15.13
C CYS A 58 -1.36 -6.24 15.22
N GLU A 59 -0.41 -6.93 15.86
CA GLU A 59 -0.56 -8.35 16.14
C GLU A 59 -1.80 -8.60 17.01
N PRO A 60 -2.57 -9.68 16.77
CA PRO A 60 -3.73 -10.01 17.58
C PRO A 60 -3.40 -10.14 19.07
N PHE A 61 -4.19 -9.49 19.92
CA PHE A 61 -4.03 -9.58 21.37
C PHE A 61 -5.38 -9.67 22.08
N ARG A 62 -5.34 -10.15 23.32
CA ARG A 62 -6.53 -10.18 24.16
C ARG A 62 -6.88 -8.75 24.57
N LEU A 63 -8.01 -8.25 24.07
CA LEU A 63 -8.49 -6.91 24.38
C LEU A 63 -8.68 -6.72 25.90
N PRO A 64 -8.07 -5.68 26.51
CA PRO A 64 -8.26 -5.37 27.92
C PRO A 64 -9.72 -5.06 28.25
N ARG A 65 -10.14 -5.35 29.49
CA ARG A 65 -11.52 -5.13 29.95
C ARG A 65 -11.96 -3.67 29.88
N TYR A 66 -11.03 -2.73 29.97
CA TYR A 66 -11.30 -1.29 29.96
C TYR A 66 -11.37 -0.68 28.56
N TRP A 67 -11.12 -1.46 27.49
CA TRP A 67 -11.22 -0.95 26.13
C TRP A 67 -12.69 -0.84 25.69
N PRO A 68 -13.11 0.32 25.14
CA PRO A 68 -14.41 0.44 24.49
C PRO A 68 -14.56 -0.58 23.36
N ARG A 69 -15.77 -1.11 23.18
CA ARG A 69 -16.10 -2.05 22.11
C ARG A 69 -17.09 -1.39 21.15
N LEU A 70 -16.82 -1.52 19.86
CA LEU A 70 -17.71 -1.06 18.80
C LEU A 70 -18.31 -2.29 18.12
N GLY A 71 -19.62 -2.29 17.93
CA GLY A 71 -20.31 -3.21 17.03
C GLY A 71 -20.51 -2.52 15.69
N ALA A 72 -20.03 -3.13 14.61
CA ALA A 72 -20.30 -2.69 13.25
C ALA A 72 -21.08 -3.80 12.54
N LEU A 73 -22.05 -3.42 11.73
CA LEU A 73 -22.89 -4.33 10.95
C LEU A 73 -23.13 -3.70 9.59
N ASP A 74 -22.78 -4.43 8.54
CA ASP A 74 -23.11 -4.10 7.16
C ASP A 74 -24.14 -5.14 6.69
N PHE A 75 -25.36 -4.69 6.39
CA PHE A 75 -26.45 -5.58 6.02
C PHE A 75 -26.35 -6.06 4.56
N GLY A 76 -25.51 -5.42 3.74
CA GLY A 76 -25.52 -5.62 2.29
C GLY A 76 -26.86 -5.23 1.65
N TRP A 77 -26.86 -5.08 0.33
CA TRP A 77 -28.08 -4.90 -0.47
C TRP A 77 -27.94 -5.71 -1.77
N ASP A 78 -29.05 -6.19 -2.34
CA ASP A 78 -29.12 -6.93 -3.62
C ASP A 78 -29.29 -5.98 -4.82
#